data_AF-I0CEF1-F1
#
_entry.id   AF-I0CEF1-F1
#
_cell.length_a   1.000
_cell.length_b   1.000
_cell.length_c   1.000
_cell.angle_alpha   90.00
_cell.angle_beta   90.00
_cell.angle_gamma   90.00
#
_symmetry.space_group_name_H-M   'P 1'
#
loop_
_entity.id
_entity.type
_entity.pdbx_description
1 polymer ?
#
loop_
_entity_poly.entity_id
_entity_poly.type
_entity_poly.pdbx_seq_one_letter_code
_entity_poly.pdbx_strand_id
1 'polypeptide(L)'
;MTRTWPDDLPPYVTFTTGANLLRRFNIDPFADAQSVRYLARAHTEKGIWPFGDGPGLMPYGQVANARTMETGIFLTHCAEHPPNPRGRGRDKQPRRSPRQ
;
A
#
# COMPACT_ATOMS: atom_id res chain seq x y z
N MET A 1 0.10 -19.54 2.36
CA MET A 1 -1.35 -19.64 2.58
C MET A 1 -1.98 -18.58 1.68
N THR A 2 -2.71 -18.97 0.64
CA THR A 2 -3.41 -18.00 -0.23
C THR A 2 -4.50 -17.33 0.59
N ARG A 3 -4.32 -16.03 0.89
CA ARG A 3 -5.34 -15.26 1.60
C ARG A 3 -6.47 -14.99 0.61
N THR A 4 -7.62 -15.64 0.81
CA THR A 4 -8.80 -15.40 -0.02
C THR A 4 -9.43 -14.07 0.39
N TRP A 5 -9.49 -13.13 -0.54
CA TRP A 5 -10.17 -11.86 -0.36
C TRP A 5 -11.65 -11.99 -0.74
N PRO A 6 -12.55 -11.17 -0.17
CA PRO A 6 -13.95 -11.17 -0.56
C PRO A 6 -14.15 -10.94 -2.06
N ASP A 7 -15.10 -11.66 -2.67
CA ASP A 7 -15.38 -11.58 -4.11
C ASP A 7 -16.03 -10.24 -4.54
N ASP A 8 -16.49 -9.42 -3.58
CA ASP A 8 -17.13 -8.12 -3.81
C ASP A 8 -16.13 -6.96 -3.95
N LEU A 9 -14.83 -7.23 -3.92
CA LEU A 9 -13.81 -6.20 -4.07
C LEU A 9 -13.68 -5.73 -5.52
N PRO A 10 -13.37 -4.43 -5.74
CA PRO A 10 -13.05 -3.96 -7.08
C PRO A 10 -11.80 -4.70 -7.60
N PRO A 11 -11.75 -5.09 -8.89
CA PRO A 11 -10.62 -5.84 -9.43
C PRO A 11 -9.31 -5.04 -9.42
N TYR A 12 -9.43 -3.70 -9.44
CA TYR A 12 -8.30 -2.79 -9.39
C TYR A 12 -8.52 -1.68 -8.37
N VAL A 13 -7.42 -1.26 -7.74
CA VAL A 13 -7.39 -0.13 -6.80
C VAL A 13 -6.35 0.89 -7.19
N THR A 14 -6.63 2.16 -6.92
CA THR A 14 -5.63 3.22 -6.88
C THR A 14 -4.90 3.19 -5.54
N PHE A 15 -3.82 3.96 -5.39
CA PHE A 15 -3.18 4.16 -4.08
C PHE A 15 -4.18 4.63 -3.00
N THR A 16 -5.13 5.49 -3.36
CA THR A 16 -6.14 6.03 -2.44
C THR A 16 -7.17 4.96 -2.04
N THR A 17 -7.74 4.25 -3.02
CA THR A 17 -8.74 3.22 -2.71
C THR A 17 -8.11 1.98 -2.07
N GLY A 18 -6.86 1.65 -2.43
CA GLY A 18 -6.07 0.61 -1.77
C GLY A 18 -5.83 0.92 -0.29
N ALA A 19 -5.47 2.16 0.05
CA ALA A 19 -5.34 2.58 1.45
C ALA A 19 -6.64 2.40 2.26
N ASN A 20 -7.81 2.64 1.64
CA ASN A 20 -9.10 2.37 2.28
C ASN A 20 -9.29 0.88 2.59
N LEU A 21 -8.88 -0.01 1.68
CA LEU A 21 -8.95 -1.45 1.91
C LEU A 21 -7.97 -1.91 2.99
N LEU A 22 -6.75 -1.35 3.05
CA LEU A 22 -5.78 -1.65 4.12
C LEU A 22 -6.35 -1.32 5.50
N ARG A 23 -7.07 -0.19 5.62
CA ARG A 23 -7.78 0.18 6.85
C ARG A 23 -8.95 -0.75 7.14
N ARG A 24 -9.80 -1.02 6.13
CA ARG A 24 -10.98 -1.92 6.25
C ARG A 24 -10.60 -3.31 6.75
N PHE A 25 -9.48 -3.86 6.28
CA PHE A 25 -9.00 -5.19 6.66
C PHE A 25 -7.98 -5.18 7.81
N ASN A 26 -7.79 -4.03 8.47
CA ASN A 26 -6.86 -3.84 9.60
C ASN A 26 -5.41 -4.32 9.30
N ILE A 27 -4.96 -4.15 8.05
CA ILE A 27 -3.59 -4.44 7.61
C ILE A 27 -2.68 -3.25 7.97
N ASP A 28 -3.16 -2.04 7.70
CA ASP A 28 -2.58 -0.79 8.19
C ASP A 28 -3.72 0.19 8.53
N PRO A 29 -4.06 0.35 9.82
CA PRO A 29 -5.19 1.17 10.25
C PRO A 29 -4.98 2.68 10.00
N PHE A 30 -3.74 3.10 9.74
CA PHE A 30 -3.38 4.49 9.47
C PHE A 30 -3.03 4.73 8.00
N ALA A 31 -3.32 3.78 7.12
CA ALA A 31 -2.97 3.90 5.71
C ALA A 31 -3.65 5.11 5.05
N ASP A 32 -2.85 5.86 4.31
CA ASP A 32 -3.29 6.90 3.39
C ASP A 32 -2.60 6.75 2.03
N ALA A 33 -3.01 7.52 1.03
CA ALA A 33 -2.44 7.40 -0.31
C ALA A 33 -0.91 7.65 -0.35
N GLN A 34 -0.38 8.48 0.53
CA GLN A 34 1.05 8.78 0.59
C GLN A 34 1.83 7.67 1.30
N SER A 35 1.26 7.07 2.35
CA SER A 35 1.86 5.92 3.02
C SER A 35 1.98 4.73 2.08
N VAL A 36 0.97 4.47 1.24
CA VAL A 36 1.03 3.40 0.24
C VAL A 36 2.03 3.72 -0.87
N ARG A 37 2.13 4.98 -1.33
CA ARG A 37 3.18 5.37 -2.30
C ARG A 37 4.59 5.23 -1.73
N TYR A 38 4.76 5.62 -0.47
CA TYR A 38 6.03 5.45 0.24
C TYR A 38 6.37 3.96 0.39
N LEU A 39 5.39 3.14 0.76
CA LEU A 39 5.53 1.69 0.85
C LEU A 39 5.96 1.09 -0.49
N ALA A 40 5.27 1.46 -1.57
CA ALA A 40 5.59 1.02 -2.92
C ALA A 40 7.05 1.34 -3.26
N ARG A 41 7.48 2.59 -3.08
CA ARG A 41 8.86 3.01 -3.31
C ARG A 41 9.85 2.22 -2.45
N ALA A 42 9.62 2.13 -1.14
CA ALA A 42 10.52 1.44 -0.21
C ALA A 42 10.62 -0.07 -0.52
N HIS A 43 9.54 -0.69 -0.99
CA HIS A 43 9.51 -2.09 -1.41
C HIS A 43 10.11 -2.30 -2.79
N THR A 44 9.99 -1.33 -3.70
CA THR A 44 10.69 -1.35 -5.00
C THR A 44 12.20 -1.26 -4.79
N GLU A 45 12.67 -0.39 -3.89
CA GLU A 45 14.09 -0.30 -3.51
C GLU A 45 14.63 -1.63 -2.94
N LYS A 46 13.76 -2.42 -2.30
CA LYS A 46 14.08 -3.76 -1.78
C LYS A 46 13.86 -4.89 -2.79
N GLY A 47 13.36 -4.59 -3.99
CA GLY A 47 13.05 -5.60 -5.02
C GLY A 47 11.89 -6.54 -4.69
N ILE A 48 11.03 -6.18 -3.72
CA ILE A 48 9.89 -7.02 -3.29
C ILE A 48 8.53 -6.46 -3.72
N TRP A 49 8.46 -5.23 -4.22
CA TRP A 49 7.20 -4.66 -4.66
C TRP A 49 6.72 -5.35 -5.94
N PRO A 50 5.48 -5.87 -6.00
CA PRO A 50 5.04 -6.72 -7.09
C PRO A 50 4.62 -5.94 -8.34
N PHE A 51 4.55 -4.60 -8.28
CA PHE A 51 4.09 -3.76 -9.39
C PHE A 51 5.20 -2.91 -10.00
N GLY A 52 5.22 -2.80 -11.32
CA GLY A 52 6.19 -1.97 -12.05
C GLY A 52 6.31 -2.34 -13.53
N ASP A 53 7.22 -1.66 -14.21
CA ASP A 53 7.42 -1.82 -15.66
C ASP A 53 8.58 -2.79 -16.00
N GLY A 54 9.15 -3.44 -14.97
CA GLY A 54 10.28 -4.36 -15.10
C GLY A 54 9.87 -5.83 -15.33
N PRO A 55 10.81 -6.70 -15.74
CA PRO A 55 10.55 -8.11 -15.96
C PRO A 55 10.09 -8.80 -14.66
N GLY A 56 9.00 -9.57 -14.74
CA GLY A 56 8.43 -10.29 -13.60
C GLY A 56 7.57 -9.43 -12.66
N LEU A 57 7.39 -8.14 -12.96
CA LEU A 57 6.49 -7.25 -12.23
C LEU A 57 5.13 -7.15 -12.93
N MET A 58 4.08 -6.97 -12.14
CA MET A 58 2.75 -6.69 -12.66
C MET A 58 2.69 -5.21 -13.10
N PRO A 59 2.34 -4.91 -14.36
CA PRO A 59 2.25 -3.53 -14.80
C PRO A 59 1.16 -2.78 -14.02
N TYR A 60 1.40 -1.49 -13.78
CA TYR A 60 0.34 -0.62 -13.29
C TYR A 60 -0.72 -0.47 -14.39
N GLY A 61 -1.99 -0.60 -14.00
CA GLY A 61 -3.08 -0.11 -14.83
C GLY A 61 -3.19 1.42 -14.74
N GLN A 62 -4.05 1.99 -15.58
CA GLN A 62 -4.36 3.41 -15.54
C GLN A 62 -5.85 3.63 -15.71
N VAL A 63 -6.45 4.35 -14.76
CA VAL A 63 -7.83 4.84 -14.85
C VAL A 63 -7.79 6.35 -14.78
N ALA A 64 -8.19 6.99 -15.89
CA ALA A 64 -7.97 8.42 -16.13
C ALA A 64 -6.49 8.81 -15.90
N ASN A 65 -6.21 9.62 -14.88
CA ASN A 65 -4.86 10.07 -14.52
C ASN A 65 -4.25 9.31 -13.33
N ALA A 66 -4.94 8.30 -12.80
CA ALA A 66 -4.50 7.55 -11.62
C ALA A 66 -3.96 6.18 -12.01
N ARG A 67 -2.80 5.82 -11.44
CA ARG A 67 -2.26 4.46 -11.50
C ARG A 67 -3.11 3.51 -10.67
N THR A 68 -3.37 2.33 -11.22
CA THR A 68 -4.11 1.25 -10.56
C THR A 68 -3.27 -0.01 -10.41
N MET A 69 -3.62 -0.82 -9.43
CA MET A 69 -2.98 -2.07 -9.04
C MET A 69 -4.08 -3.13 -8.94
N GLU A 70 -3.77 -4.37 -9.32
CA GLU A 70 -4.68 -5.50 -9.11
C GLU A 70 -4.86 -5.72 -7.60
N THR A 71 -6.13 -5.78 -7.17
CA THR A 71 -6.49 -5.68 -5.77
C THR A 71 -6.03 -6.88 -4.95
N GLY A 72 -6.15 -8.09 -5.48
CA GLY A 72 -5.78 -9.32 -4.79
C GLY A 72 -4.28 -9.36 -4.48
N ILE A 73 -3.43 -9.10 -5.48
CA ILE A 73 -1.98 -9.05 -5.37
C ILE A 73 -1.58 -7.92 -4.41
N PHE A 74 -2.18 -6.73 -4.55
CA PHE A 74 -1.90 -5.60 -3.66
C PHE A 74 -2.17 -5.94 -2.20
N LEU A 75 -3.34 -6.49 -1.89
CA LEU A 75 -3.72 -6.82 -0.53
C LEU A 75 -2.90 -7.99 0.03
N THR A 76 -2.61 -8.99 -0.81
CA THR A 76 -1.76 -10.14 -0.44
C THR A 76 -0.37 -9.67 -0.06
N HIS A 77 0.25 -8.86 -0.92
CA HIS A 77 1.57 -8.27 -0.67
C HIS A 77 1.60 -7.47 0.63
N CYS A 78 0.61 -6.61 0.86
CA CYS A 78 0.56 -5.79 2.07
C CYS A 78 0.27 -6.61 3.33
N ALA A 79 -0.43 -7.75 3.22
CA ALA A 79 -0.67 -8.66 4.33
C ALA A 79 0.60 -9.45 4.71
N GLU A 80 1.40 -9.86 3.72
CA GLU A 80 2.65 -10.60 3.92
C GLU A 80 3.79 -9.68 4.35
N HIS A 81 3.79 -8.44 3.85
CA HIS A 81 4.78 -7.41 4.14
C HIS A 81 4.12 -6.14 4.68
N PRO A 82 3.52 -6.19 5.88
CA PRO A 82 2.88 -5.02 6.46
C PRO A 82 3.92 -3.90 6.68
N PRO A 83 3.58 -2.63 6.41
CA PRO A 83 4.50 -1.50 6.56
C PRO A 83 5.07 -1.35 7.97
N ASN A 84 4.42 -1.97 8.97
CA ASN A 84 4.85 -1.95 10.35
C ASN A 84 4.47 -3.24 11.10
N PRO A 85 5.38 -4.23 11.19
CA PRO A 85 5.11 -5.49 11.88
C PRO A 85 4.96 -5.35 13.42
N ARG A 86 5.16 -4.16 14.00
CA ARG A 86 5.15 -3.92 15.46
C ARG A 86 4.21 -2.82 15.94
N GLY A 87 3.33 -2.27 15.10
CA GLY A 87 2.27 -1.34 15.52
C GLY A 87 2.72 0.03 16.08
N ARG A 88 4.02 0.36 16.10
CA ARG A 88 4.47 1.72 16.43
C ARG A 88 4.33 2.61 15.20
N GLY A 89 3.19 3.30 15.08
CA GLY A 89 3.06 4.40 14.12
C GLY A 89 4.29 5.30 14.17
N ARG A 90 4.59 5.99 13.05
CA ARG A 90 5.71 6.95 12.95
C ARG A 90 5.73 7.76 14.24
N ASP A 91 6.83 7.70 14.99
CA ASP A 91 7.02 8.49 16.21
C ASP A 91 6.82 9.94 15.76
N LYS A 92 5.60 10.47 15.96
CA LYS A 92 5.30 11.87 15.69
C LYS A 92 5.95 12.60 16.85
N GLN A 93 7.27 12.70 16.84
CA GLN A 93 7.95 13.66 17.68
C GLN A 93 7.23 15.00 17.41
N PRO A 94 6.75 15.68 18.46
CA PRO A 94 6.06 16.94 18.27
C PRO A 94 6.99 17.84 17.46
N ARG A 95 6.48 18.38 16.34
CA ARG A 95 7.20 19.40 15.58
C ARG A 95 7.60 20.47 16.59
N ARG A 96 8.89 20.60 16.89
CA ARG A 96 9.40 21.75 17.64
C ARG A 96 9.08 22.97 16.80
N SER A 97 7.98 23.66 17.13
CA SER A 97 7.74 24.99 16.60
C SER A 97 8.96 25.84 16.94
N PRO A 98 9.58 26.55 15.98
CA PRO A 98 10.53 27.58 16.31
C PRO A 98 9.76 28.64 17.10
N ARG A 99 9.98 28.72 18.42
CA ARG A 99 9.54 29.90 19.17
C ARG A 99 10.42 31.05 18.70
N GLN A 100 9.76 32.10 18.22
CA GLN A 100 10.32 33.43 18.02
C GLN A 100 10.84 34.00 19.34
#